data_AF-A0A1V6X8Y6-F1
#
_entry.id   AF-A0A1V6X8Y6-F1
#
_cell.length_a   1.000
_cell.length_b   1.000
_cell.length_c   1.000
_cell.angle_alpha   90.00
_cell.angle_beta   90.00
_cell.angle_gamma   90.00
#
_symmetry.space_group_name_H-M   'P 1'
#
loop_
_entity.id
_entity.type
_entity.pdbx_description
1 polymer ?
#
loop_
_entity_poly.entity_id
_entity_poly.type
_entity_poly.pdbx_seq_one_letter_code
_entity_poly.pdbx_strand_id
1 'polypeptide(L)'
;MDDCLREVTQTSAGYFKEHFDDLVASAFLMDAYPPQMHGFSPTVVFAALYEKRCLSIWDNEFKGHIAGVSSRFVHHFAHLSGVKTSAAIRKETLYRLYRRWGGLRSTTTCLVCLCRPPEHMLPCKHAICDTCVVIFGKPSRLGEYHFEIAQCPICKERSDLTVRQLPPTKPPVILSLDGGGVRGLIQLGLLRALESRIGIPIASLPDLCIGTSVGALSAIDIFLNQSSVTQCFNAFPDLARNIFRRSSEIPIPRCIRWFASAFNLTTDGFYDSEGLSKILKAAVIPSRRMFDVATANPTGCRIAIVASRTSD
;
A
#
# COMPACT_ATOMS: atom_id res chain seq x y z
N MET A 1 1.58 -15.54 -2.76
CA MET A 1 2.73 -16.28 -2.20
C MET A 1 3.78 -16.52 -3.27
N ASP A 2 3.42 -17.01 -4.47
CA ASP A 2 4.42 -17.37 -5.48
C ASP A 2 5.31 -16.20 -5.92
N ASP A 3 4.70 -15.07 -6.26
CA ASP A 3 5.44 -13.86 -6.63
C ASP A 3 6.33 -13.36 -5.50
N CYS A 4 5.85 -13.45 -4.26
CA CYS A 4 6.61 -13.08 -3.07
C CYS A 4 7.85 -13.97 -2.90
N LEU A 5 7.72 -15.28 -3.12
CA LEU A 5 8.84 -16.21 -3.05
C LEU A 5 9.85 -15.97 -4.16
N ARG A 6 9.40 -15.63 -5.39
CA ARG A 6 10.29 -15.25 -6.51
C ARG A 6 11.12 -14.01 -6.17
N GLU A 7 10.48 -12.98 -5.63
CA GLU A 7 11.16 -11.73 -5.27
C GLU A 7 12.22 -11.99 -4.17
N VAL A 8 11.86 -12.77 -3.15
CA VAL A 8 12.75 -13.09 -2.04
C VAL A 8 13.97 -13.87 -2.52
N THR A 9 13.83 -14.80 -3.48
CA THR A 9 15.00 -15.48 -4.06
C THR A 9 15.92 -14.53 -4.81
N GLN A 10 15.36 -13.64 -5.64
CA GLN A 10 16.16 -12.69 -6.43
C GLN A 10 16.92 -11.71 -5.54
N THR A 11 16.29 -11.25 -4.45
CA THR A 11 16.89 -10.31 -3.50
C THR A 11 17.84 -10.97 -2.49
N SER A 12 17.82 -12.31 -2.40
CA SER A 12 18.64 -13.07 -1.45
C SER A 12 19.92 -13.68 -2.06
N ALA A 13 20.21 -13.42 -3.33
CA ALA A 13 21.43 -13.89 -3.99
C ALA A 13 22.67 -13.31 -3.28
N GLY A 14 23.50 -14.17 -2.70
CA GLY A 14 24.73 -13.81 -1.99
C GLY A 14 24.68 -13.86 -0.45
N TYR A 15 23.54 -14.18 0.16
CA TYR A 15 23.48 -14.43 1.61
C TYR A 15 23.82 -15.89 1.96
N PHE A 16 24.33 -16.12 3.16
CA PHE A 16 24.60 -17.47 3.66
C PHE A 16 23.36 -18.36 3.57
N LYS A 17 23.55 -19.55 3.00
CA LYS A 17 22.51 -20.55 2.77
C LYS A 17 21.57 -20.76 3.96
N GLU A 18 22.15 -20.96 5.14
CA GLU A 18 21.39 -21.22 6.36
C GLU A 18 20.43 -20.08 6.76
N HIS A 19 20.79 -18.82 6.46
CA HIS A 19 19.96 -17.68 6.77
C HIS A 19 18.72 -17.61 5.88
N PHE A 20 18.88 -17.93 4.60
CA PHE A 20 17.77 -18.01 3.66
C PHE A 20 16.82 -19.14 4.06
N ASP A 21 17.36 -20.34 4.35
CA ASP A 21 16.58 -21.50 4.74
C ASP A 21 15.71 -21.20 5.96
N ASP A 22 16.31 -20.54 6.95
CA ASP A 22 15.66 -20.14 8.20
C ASP A 22 14.63 -19.02 8.01
N LEU A 23 14.89 -18.06 7.11
CA LEU A 23 13.94 -17.02 6.74
C LEU A 23 12.66 -17.62 6.15
N VAL A 24 12.79 -18.50 5.16
CA VAL A 24 11.64 -19.09 4.47
C VAL A 24 10.91 -20.07 5.38
N ALA A 25 11.65 -20.94 6.08
CA ALA A 25 11.07 -21.94 6.98
C ALA A 25 10.24 -21.31 8.10
N SER A 26 10.73 -20.25 8.74
CA SER A 26 9.98 -19.57 9.81
C SER A 26 8.74 -18.83 9.28
N ALA A 27 8.74 -18.38 8.03
CA ALA A 27 7.55 -17.80 7.40
C ALA A 27 6.49 -18.86 7.10
N PHE A 28 6.90 -20.00 6.51
CA PHE A 28 6.02 -21.15 6.29
C PHE A 28 5.45 -21.70 7.59
N LEU A 29 6.25 -21.76 8.66
CA LEU A 29 5.75 -22.21 9.96
C LEU A 29 4.61 -21.32 10.48
N MET A 30 4.75 -20.01 10.33
CA MET A 30 3.73 -19.04 10.74
C MET A 30 2.44 -19.17 9.92
N ASP A 31 2.56 -19.51 8.64
CA ASP A 31 1.43 -19.77 7.73
C ASP A 31 0.74 -21.11 8.03
N ALA A 32 1.51 -22.17 8.26
CA ALA A 32 1.02 -23.54 8.48
C ALA A 32 0.47 -23.80 9.90
N TYR A 33 1.03 -23.14 10.91
CA TYR A 33 0.70 -23.39 12.32
C TYR A 33 0.34 -22.10 13.05
N PRO A 34 -0.78 -21.43 12.68
CA PRO A 34 -1.35 -20.37 13.50
C PRO A 34 -1.79 -20.91 14.87
N PRO A 35 -2.03 -20.03 15.87
CA PRO A 35 -2.58 -20.46 17.15
C PRO A 35 -3.83 -21.34 16.99
N GLN A 36 -3.96 -22.39 17.80
CA GLN A 36 -5.06 -23.36 17.79
C GLN A 36 -5.13 -24.31 16.57
N MET A 37 -4.16 -24.25 15.64
CA MET A 37 -4.03 -25.24 14.56
C MET A 37 -3.72 -26.64 15.11
N HIS A 38 -4.17 -27.69 14.42
CA HIS A 38 -3.77 -29.05 14.73
C HIS A 38 -2.26 -29.28 14.53
N GLY A 39 -1.65 -30.07 15.43
CA GLY A 39 -0.24 -30.45 15.38
C GLY A 39 0.04 -31.56 14.35
N PHE A 40 -0.37 -31.38 13.10
CA PHE A 40 -0.03 -32.33 12.03
C PHE A 40 1.48 -32.42 11.83
N SER A 41 1.96 -33.58 11.37
CA SER A 41 3.39 -33.82 11.13
C SER A 41 4.00 -32.74 10.23
N PRO A 42 5.06 -32.04 10.68
CA PRO A 42 5.66 -30.94 9.93
C PRO A 42 6.26 -31.39 8.59
N THR A 43 6.78 -32.62 8.52
CA THR A 43 7.30 -33.17 7.27
C THR A 43 6.19 -33.34 6.23
N VAL A 44 5.02 -33.85 6.66
CA VAL A 44 3.87 -34.06 5.77
C VAL A 44 3.26 -32.72 5.34
N VAL A 45 3.11 -31.78 6.28
CA VAL A 45 2.60 -30.44 5.99
C VAL A 45 3.51 -29.71 5.01
N PHE A 46 4.83 -29.78 5.21
CA PHE A 46 5.79 -29.15 4.30
C PHE A 46 5.71 -29.74 2.88
N ALA A 47 5.74 -31.06 2.78
CA ALA A 47 5.64 -31.76 1.50
C ALA A 47 4.33 -31.41 0.76
N ALA A 48 3.21 -31.40 1.48
CA ALA A 48 1.89 -31.16 0.90
C ALA A 48 1.67 -29.70 0.47
N LEU A 49 2.13 -28.72 1.26
CA LEU A 49 1.77 -27.31 1.05
C LEU A 49 2.86 -26.49 0.35
N TYR A 50 4.13 -26.81 0.55
CA TYR A 50 5.25 -25.93 0.19
C TYR A 50 6.26 -26.56 -0.77
N GLU A 51 6.54 -27.87 -0.67
CA GLU A 51 7.61 -28.50 -1.46
C GLU A 51 7.40 -28.37 -2.96
N LYS A 52 6.22 -28.75 -3.48
CA LYS A 52 5.87 -28.62 -4.91
C LYS A 52 5.93 -27.16 -5.37
N ARG A 53 5.53 -26.22 -4.50
CA ARG A 53 5.54 -24.78 -4.79
C ARG A 53 6.99 -24.30 -4.94
N CYS A 54 7.86 -24.61 -3.98
CA CYS A 54 9.29 -24.29 -4.04
C CYS A 54 9.95 -24.87 -5.29
N LEU A 55 9.70 -26.15 -5.62
CA LEU A 55 10.23 -26.80 -6.83
C LEU A 55 9.84 -26.08 -8.13
N SER A 56 8.63 -25.51 -8.18
CA SER A 56 8.10 -24.81 -9.36
C SER A 56 8.62 -23.39 -9.52
N ILE A 57 9.04 -22.75 -8.43
CA ILE A 57 9.40 -21.34 -8.38
C ILE A 57 10.91 -21.14 -8.42
N TRP A 58 11.64 -21.97 -7.66
CA TRP A 58 13.08 -21.84 -7.48
C TRP A 58 13.82 -22.42 -8.67
N ASP A 59 14.84 -21.69 -9.12
CA ASP A 59 15.77 -22.18 -10.13
C ASP A 59 16.65 -23.32 -9.59
N ASN A 60 17.52 -23.87 -10.43
CA ASN A 60 18.33 -25.03 -10.03
C ASN A 60 19.30 -24.72 -8.88
N GLU A 61 19.74 -23.47 -8.70
CA GLU A 61 20.57 -23.06 -7.58
C GLU A 61 19.75 -23.05 -6.28
N PHE A 62 18.57 -22.42 -6.31
CA PHE A 62 17.69 -22.32 -5.15
C PHE A 62 16.98 -23.63 -4.78
N LYS A 63 16.81 -24.58 -5.71
CA LYS A 63 16.31 -25.93 -5.39
C LYS A 63 17.19 -26.66 -4.35
N GLY A 64 18.48 -26.34 -4.30
CA GLY A 64 19.40 -26.86 -3.27
C GLY A 64 19.06 -26.42 -1.83
N HIS A 65 18.14 -25.46 -1.66
CA HIS A 65 17.66 -24.99 -0.36
C HIS A 65 16.44 -25.75 0.16
N ILE A 66 15.72 -26.50 -0.68
CA ILE A 66 14.44 -27.15 -0.29
C ILE A 66 14.63 -28.07 0.92
N ALA A 67 15.66 -28.92 0.91
CA ALA A 67 15.99 -29.79 2.03
C ALA A 67 16.36 -29.01 3.30
N GLY A 68 17.08 -27.89 3.14
CA GLY A 68 17.45 -27.00 4.25
C GLY A 68 16.23 -26.30 4.87
N VAL A 69 15.35 -25.76 4.02
CA VAL A 69 14.09 -25.13 4.43
C VAL A 69 13.18 -26.14 5.12
N SER A 70 13.03 -27.35 4.58
CA SER A 70 12.27 -28.44 5.21
C SER A 70 12.83 -28.79 6.59
N SER A 71 14.15 -28.98 6.70
CA SER A 71 14.83 -29.26 7.98
C SER A 71 14.63 -28.14 9.00
N ARG A 72 14.79 -26.87 8.60
CA ARG A 72 14.54 -25.71 9.45
C ARG A 72 13.06 -25.57 9.84
N PHE A 73 12.14 -25.95 8.96
CA PHE A 73 10.70 -25.93 9.24
C PHE A 73 10.34 -26.93 10.34
N VAL A 74 10.83 -28.17 10.25
CA VAL A 74 10.68 -29.20 11.29
C VAL A 74 11.36 -28.75 12.59
N HIS A 75 12.56 -28.16 12.51
CA HIS A 75 13.27 -27.62 13.67
C HIS A 75 12.45 -26.55 14.39
N HIS A 76 11.89 -25.57 13.67
CA HIS A 76 11.06 -24.55 14.28
C HIS A 76 9.76 -25.11 14.86
N PHE A 77 9.15 -26.08 14.20
CA PHE A 77 7.95 -26.77 14.70
C PHE A 77 8.21 -27.40 16.08
N ALA A 78 9.36 -28.04 16.28
CA ALA A 78 9.73 -28.64 17.57
C ALA A 78 9.85 -27.62 18.72
N HIS A 79 9.99 -26.33 18.42
CA HIS A 79 10.04 -25.25 19.41
C HIS A 79 8.66 -24.64 19.70
N LEU A 80 7.61 -25.06 19.01
CA LEU A 80 6.25 -24.61 19.31
C LEU A 80 5.83 -25.14 20.68
N SER A 81 5.24 -24.26 21.47
CA SER A 81 4.66 -24.59 22.78
C SER A 81 3.48 -23.69 23.07
N GLY A 82 2.77 -23.92 24.18
CA GLY A 82 1.68 -23.04 24.63
C GLY A 82 2.11 -21.58 24.84
N VAL A 83 3.42 -21.33 25.05
CA VAL A 83 3.98 -19.99 25.24
C VAL A 83 4.68 -19.48 23.98
N LYS A 84 5.40 -20.36 23.26
CA LYS A 84 6.17 -19.98 22.06
C LYS A 84 5.37 -20.26 20.80
N THR A 85 4.68 -19.24 20.30
CA THR A 85 3.89 -19.31 19.05
C THR A 85 4.76 -19.24 17.80
N SER A 86 4.23 -19.67 16.66
CA SER A 86 4.88 -19.56 15.36
C SER A 86 5.18 -18.11 14.98
N ALA A 87 4.28 -17.17 15.31
CA ALA A 87 4.51 -15.73 15.14
C ALA A 87 5.66 -15.22 16.01
N ALA A 88 5.81 -15.71 17.26
CA ALA A 88 6.94 -15.35 18.12
C ALA A 88 8.28 -15.86 17.55
N ILE A 89 8.32 -17.10 17.07
CA ILE A 89 9.49 -17.66 16.36
C ILE A 89 9.82 -16.79 15.14
N ARG A 90 8.82 -16.45 14.32
CA ARG A 90 9.01 -15.61 13.14
C ARG A 90 9.60 -14.24 13.49
N LYS A 91 9.07 -13.57 14.52
CA LYS A 91 9.59 -12.27 15.01
C LYS A 91 11.04 -12.36 15.48
N GLU A 92 11.39 -13.44 16.18
CA GLU A 92 12.76 -13.69 16.65
C GLU A 92 13.73 -13.89 15.47
N THR A 93 13.35 -14.73 14.51
CA THR A 93 14.13 -15.00 13.30
C THR A 93 14.34 -13.73 12.47
N LEU A 94 13.27 -12.96 12.22
CA LEU A 94 13.35 -11.71 11.46
C LEU A 94 14.32 -10.72 12.09
N TYR A 95 14.24 -10.50 13.41
CA TYR A 95 15.14 -9.59 14.10
C TYR A 95 16.61 -10.03 14.05
N ARG A 96 16.85 -11.35 14.18
CA ARG A 96 18.20 -11.91 14.06
C ARG A 96 18.76 -11.71 12.65
N LEU A 97 17.97 -11.98 11.61
CA LEU A 97 18.38 -11.87 10.21
C LEU A 97 18.53 -10.43 9.75
N TYR A 98 17.62 -9.54 10.16
CA TYR A 98 17.66 -8.11 9.84
C TYR A 98 19.03 -7.50 10.17
N ARG A 99 19.59 -7.80 11.35
CA ARG A 99 20.91 -7.32 11.77
C ARG A 99 22.06 -7.83 10.90
N ARG A 100 21.90 -9.00 10.27
CA ARG A 100 22.92 -9.63 9.42
C ARG A 100 22.80 -9.21 7.96
N TRP A 101 21.60 -8.86 7.50
CA TRP A 101 21.27 -8.60 6.10
C TRP A 101 21.15 -7.11 5.76
N GLY A 102 21.80 -6.24 6.54
CA GLY A 102 21.98 -4.82 6.18
C GLY A 102 20.70 -3.99 6.05
N GLY A 103 19.57 -4.44 6.61
CA GLY A 103 18.33 -3.69 6.57
C GLY A 103 17.39 -3.97 5.40
N LEU A 104 17.20 -5.26 5.06
CA LEU A 104 16.29 -5.72 4.01
C LEU A 104 14.91 -5.05 4.09
N ARG A 105 14.48 -4.45 2.97
CA ARG A 105 13.18 -3.81 2.80
C ARG A 105 12.57 -4.26 1.48
N SER A 106 11.26 -4.42 1.47
CA SER A 106 10.49 -4.63 0.24
C SER A 106 9.16 -3.87 0.36
N THR A 107 8.73 -3.30 -0.77
CA THR A 107 7.42 -2.65 -0.92
C THR A 107 6.43 -3.49 -1.73
N THR A 108 6.87 -4.64 -2.25
CA THR A 108 6.09 -5.55 -3.10
C THR A 108 5.83 -6.89 -2.42
N THR A 109 6.66 -7.26 -1.45
CA THR A 109 6.50 -8.45 -0.63
C THR A 109 6.52 -8.09 0.86
N CYS A 110 5.50 -8.54 1.59
CA CYS A 110 5.53 -8.47 3.05
C CYS A 110 6.58 -9.46 3.57
N LEU A 111 7.76 -8.95 3.93
CA LEU A 111 8.87 -9.74 4.44
C LEU A 111 8.53 -10.51 5.73
N VAL A 112 7.45 -10.14 6.43
CA VAL A 112 7.00 -10.84 7.62
C VAL A 112 6.39 -12.20 7.29
N CYS A 113 5.48 -12.28 6.31
CA CYS A 113 4.83 -13.55 5.96
C CYS A 113 5.37 -14.20 4.69
N LEU A 114 6.02 -13.46 3.79
CA LEU A 114 6.42 -13.91 2.45
C LEU A 114 5.26 -14.43 1.59
N CYS A 115 4.01 -14.10 1.95
CA CYS A 115 2.80 -14.64 1.32
C CYS A 115 2.02 -13.61 0.51
N ARG A 116 2.09 -12.34 0.93
CA ARG A 116 1.20 -11.25 0.49
C ARG A 116 2.00 -9.99 0.19
N PRO A 117 1.54 -9.13 -0.74
CA PRO A 117 2.08 -7.79 -0.85
C PRO A 117 1.79 -6.98 0.42
N PRO A 118 2.67 -6.04 0.80
CA PRO A 118 2.42 -5.20 1.96
C PRO A 118 1.42 -4.09 1.62
N GLU A 119 0.70 -3.63 2.64
CA GLU A 119 -0.38 -2.64 2.52
C GLU A 119 -0.15 -1.44 3.44
N HIS A 120 0.76 -1.58 4.41
CA HIS A 120 1.11 -0.53 5.37
C HIS A 120 2.61 -0.39 5.48
N MET A 121 3.10 0.85 5.43
CA MET A 121 4.48 1.18 5.72
C MET A 121 4.62 1.70 7.16
N LEU A 122 5.55 1.13 7.92
CA LEU A 122 5.91 1.60 9.26
C LEU A 122 6.88 2.79 9.19
N PRO A 123 7.00 3.61 10.26
CA PRO A 123 7.96 4.71 10.35
C PRO A 123 9.40 4.33 10.01
N CYS A 124 9.82 3.12 10.39
CA CYS A 124 11.13 2.53 10.07
C CYS A 124 11.31 2.11 8.59
N LYS A 125 10.32 2.40 7.73
CA LYS A 125 10.25 2.07 6.29
C LYS A 125 10.17 0.58 5.94
N HIS A 126 9.94 -0.28 6.92
CA HIS A 126 9.48 -1.65 6.65
C HIS A 126 8.00 -1.65 6.28
N ALA A 127 7.58 -2.63 5.48
CA ALA A 127 6.22 -2.74 5.00
C ALA A 127 5.57 -4.07 5.43
N ILE A 128 4.30 -4.02 5.82
CA ILE A 128 3.53 -5.18 6.32
C ILE A 128 2.15 -5.25 5.66
N CYS A 129 1.61 -6.45 5.49
CA CYS A 129 0.25 -6.68 4.97
C CYS A 129 -0.80 -6.65 6.10
N ASP A 130 -2.07 -6.59 5.72
CA ASP A 130 -3.22 -6.60 6.65
C ASP A 130 -3.19 -7.80 7.61
N THR A 131 -2.89 -9.00 7.10
CA THR A 131 -2.83 -10.20 7.95
C THR A 131 -1.72 -10.09 9.01
N CYS A 132 -0.56 -9.56 8.65
CA CYS A 132 0.53 -9.36 9.61
C CYS A 132 0.23 -8.25 10.61
N VAL A 133 -0.57 -7.24 10.24
CA VAL A 133 -1.10 -6.25 11.18
C VAL A 133 -1.94 -6.95 12.25
N VAL A 134 -2.83 -7.87 11.86
CA VAL A 134 -3.67 -8.60 12.82
C VAL A 134 -2.84 -9.56 13.69
N ILE A 135 -1.85 -10.26 13.11
CA ILE A 135 -1.00 -11.23 13.85
C ILE A 135 -0.09 -10.53 14.87
N PHE A 136 0.51 -9.40 14.51
CA PHE A 136 1.53 -8.74 15.33
C PHE A 136 1.05 -7.48 16.05
N GLY A 137 -0.14 -6.97 15.70
CA GLY A 137 -0.77 -5.84 16.35
C GLY A 137 -1.58 -6.22 17.57
N LYS A 138 -1.93 -5.21 18.37
CA LYS A 138 -2.86 -5.35 19.49
C LYS A 138 -4.16 -4.65 19.16
N PRO A 139 -5.33 -5.18 19.59
CA PRO A 139 -6.59 -4.45 19.47
C PRO A 139 -6.46 -3.04 20.08
N SER A 140 -6.82 -2.03 19.30
CA SER A 140 -6.79 -0.63 19.71
C SER A 140 -8.06 -0.26 20.48
N ARG A 141 -7.98 0.77 21.30
CA ARG A 141 -9.14 1.36 21.99
C ARG A 141 -10.01 2.22 21.08
N LEU A 142 -9.53 2.57 19.88
CA LEU A 142 -10.28 3.40 18.94
C LEU A 142 -11.55 2.74 18.40
N GLY A 143 -11.59 1.40 18.36
CA GLY A 143 -12.76 0.66 17.94
C GLY A 143 -12.45 -0.78 17.55
N GLU A 144 -13.49 -1.53 17.22
CA GLU A 144 -13.33 -2.87 16.66
C GLU A 144 -12.52 -2.83 15.35
N TYR A 145 -11.78 -3.91 15.09
CA TYR A 145 -10.92 -4.03 13.91
C TYR A 145 -9.85 -2.93 13.75
N HIS A 146 -9.56 -2.17 14.80
CA HIS A 146 -8.39 -1.29 14.85
C HIS A 146 -7.25 -2.00 15.55
N PHE A 147 -6.07 -1.96 14.95
CA PHE A 147 -4.89 -2.65 15.46
C PHE A 147 -3.71 -1.69 15.59
N GLU A 148 -3.12 -1.65 16.78
CA GLU A 148 -1.93 -0.87 17.10
C GLU A 148 -0.66 -1.71 16.90
N ILE A 149 0.23 -1.23 16.05
CA ILE A 149 1.55 -1.83 15.79
C ILE A 149 2.60 -1.03 16.57
N ALA A 150 2.72 -1.32 17.86
CA ALA A 150 3.65 -0.64 18.79
C ALA A 150 5.14 -0.81 18.41
N GLN A 151 5.47 -1.88 17.69
CA GLN A 151 6.84 -2.22 17.33
C GLN A 151 6.91 -2.96 15.99
N CYS A 152 7.88 -2.60 15.17
CA CYS A 152 8.15 -3.31 13.91
C CYS A 152 8.52 -4.78 14.16
N PRO A 153 7.84 -5.76 13.51
CA PRO A 153 8.17 -7.18 13.65
C PRO A 153 9.52 -7.57 13.02
N ILE A 154 10.12 -6.69 12.20
CA ILE A 154 11.39 -6.93 11.53
C ILE A 154 12.56 -6.33 12.32
N CYS A 155 12.58 -5.01 12.54
CA CYS A 155 13.72 -4.32 13.14
C CYS A 155 13.57 -3.97 14.64
N LYS A 156 12.40 -4.20 15.23
CA LYS A 156 12.07 -3.83 16.63
C LYS A 156 12.06 -2.32 16.95
N GLU A 157 12.15 -1.45 15.95
CA GLU A 157 11.91 -0.01 16.15
C GLU A 157 10.48 0.25 16.61
N ARG A 158 10.31 1.28 17.45
CA ARG A 158 9.00 1.73 17.91
C ARG A 158 8.18 2.25 16.73
N SER A 159 6.88 2.03 16.80
CA SER A 159 5.93 2.47 15.80
C SER A 159 4.63 2.82 16.51
N ASP A 160 4.06 3.97 16.17
CA ASP A 160 2.76 4.42 16.68
C ASP A 160 1.69 4.34 15.58
N LEU A 161 1.80 3.33 14.73
CA LEU A 161 0.86 3.08 13.64
C LEU A 161 -0.38 2.37 14.16
N THR A 162 -1.54 2.98 13.94
CA THR A 162 -2.84 2.33 14.12
C THR A 162 -3.47 2.08 12.75
N VAL A 163 -3.91 0.85 12.52
CA VAL A 163 -4.49 0.42 11.25
C VAL A 163 -5.92 -0.02 11.49
N ARG A 164 -6.87 0.56 10.75
CA ARG A 164 -8.23 0.04 10.65
C ARG A 164 -8.28 -1.05 9.59
N GLN A 165 -8.64 -2.27 9.99
CA GLN A 165 -8.93 -3.37 9.09
C GLN A 165 -10.39 -3.29 8.64
N LEU A 166 -10.66 -3.66 7.39
CA LEU A 166 -12.02 -3.88 6.94
C LEU A 166 -12.57 -5.14 7.65
N PRO A 167 -13.67 -5.06 8.40
CA PRO A 167 -14.26 -6.25 9.00
C PRO A 167 -14.58 -7.30 7.93
N PRO A 168 -14.32 -8.60 8.16
CA PRO A 168 -14.53 -9.66 7.17
C PRO A 168 -15.96 -9.76 6.62
N THR A 169 -16.94 -9.28 7.38
CA THR A 169 -18.37 -9.30 7.05
C THR A 169 -18.88 -7.97 6.50
N LYS A 170 -18.06 -6.91 6.44
CA LYS A 170 -18.44 -5.59 5.92
C LYS A 170 -18.12 -5.52 4.42
N PRO A 171 -19.11 -5.28 3.54
CA PRO A 171 -18.84 -4.95 2.15
C PRO A 171 -18.03 -3.64 2.04
N PRO A 172 -16.98 -3.58 1.20
CA PRO A 172 -16.19 -2.37 1.06
C PRO A 172 -17.02 -1.22 0.47
N VAL A 173 -16.91 -0.04 1.06
CA VAL A 173 -17.50 1.19 0.52
C VAL A 173 -16.48 1.86 -0.40
N ILE A 174 -16.83 2.02 -1.68
CA ILE A 174 -15.95 2.62 -2.69
C ILE A 174 -16.52 3.96 -3.13
N LEU A 175 -15.70 5.00 -3.07
CA LEU A 175 -16.00 6.32 -3.62
C LEU A 175 -15.21 6.55 -4.90
N SER A 176 -15.90 6.64 -6.05
CA SER A 176 -15.29 7.02 -7.33
C SER A 176 -15.49 8.51 -7.60
N LEU A 177 -14.40 9.20 -7.91
CA LEU A 177 -14.35 10.61 -8.25
C LEU A 177 -13.87 10.76 -9.70
N ASP A 178 -14.80 11.16 -10.56
CA ASP A 178 -14.57 11.20 -11.99
C ASP A 178 -13.77 12.43 -12.43
N GLY A 179 -13.13 12.28 -13.59
CA GLY A 179 -12.54 13.40 -14.31
C GLY A 179 -13.61 14.22 -15.04
N GLY A 180 -13.41 15.54 -15.10
CA GLY A 180 -14.34 16.40 -15.85
C GLY A 180 -13.83 17.81 -16.12
N GLY A 181 -12.54 18.06 -15.82
CA GLY A 181 -11.94 19.39 -15.82
C GLY A 181 -12.65 20.32 -14.82
N VAL A 182 -12.98 21.54 -15.25
CA VAL A 182 -13.71 22.52 -14.42
C VAL A 182 -15.04 22.00 -13.87
N ARG A 183 -15.65 20.97 -14.48
CA ARG A 183 -16.91 20.37 -13.99
C ARG A 183 -16.75 19.60 -12.68
N GLY A 184 -15.52 19.34 -12.22
CA GLY A 184 -15.26 18.75 -10.91
C GLY A 184 -15.91 19.53 -9.75
N LEU A 185 -16.19 20.83 -9.93
CA LEU A 185 -16.94 21.63 -8.96
C LEU A 185 -18.35 21.08 -8.67
N ILE A 186 -19.02 20.53 -9.69
CA ILE A 186 -20.36 19.93 -9.54
C ILE A 186 -20.26 18.71 -8.62
N GLN A 187 -19.26 17.85 -8.85
CA GLN A 187 -19.01 16.67 -8.02
C GLN A 187 -18.73 17.06 -6.57
N LEU A 188 -17.89 18.08 -6.31
CA LEU A 188 -17.64 18.58 -4.96
C LEU A 188 -18.91 19.16 -4.31
N GLY A 189 -19.77 19.83 -5.09
CA GLY A 189 -21.06 20.32 -4.63
C GLY A 189 -21.99 19.19 -4.20
N LEU A 190 -22.03 18.08 -4.96
CA LEU A 190 -22.78 16.88 -4.61
C LEU A 190 -22.23 16.20 -3.35
N LEU A 191 -20.90 16.09 -3.21
CA LEU A 191 -20.27 15.56 -2.00
C LEU A 191 -20.62 16.39 -0.76
N ARG A 192 -20.63 17.72 -0.88
CA ARG A 192 -21.00 18.62 0.23
C ARG A 192 -22.47 18.46 0.64
N ALA A 193 -23.35 18.33 -0.35
CA ALA A 193 -24.78 18.05 -0.09
C ALA A 193 -24.97 16.66 0.55
N LEU A 194 -24.21 15.66 0.12
CA LEU A 194 -24.21 14.34 0.72
C LEU A 194 -23.71 14.38 2.17
N GLU A 195 -22.56 15.01 2.43
CA GLU A 195 -21.98 15.22 3.76
C GLU A 195 -22.99 15.85 4.73
N SER A 196 -23.70 16.88 4.26
CA SER A 196 -24.74 17.57 5.04
C SER A 196 -25.94 16.67 5.37
N ARG A 197 -26.28 15.72 4.49
CA ARG A 197 -27.42 14.79 4.69
C ARG A 197 -27.07 13.63 5.61
N ILE A 198 -25.85 13.10 5.52
CA ILE A 198 -25.40 11.97 6.34
C ILE A 198 -24.93 12.41 7.74
N GLY A 199 -24.53 13.67 7.90
CA GLY A 199 -24.11 14.24 9.20
C GLY A 199 -22.72 13.80 9.68
N ILE A 200 -21.93 13.15 8.82
CA ILE A 200 -20.55 12.71 9.10
C ILE A 200 -19.63 13.08 7.94
N PRO A 201 -18.32 13.30 8.17
CA PRO A 201 -17.38 13.67 7.11
C PRO A 201 -17.31 12.60 6.02
N ILE A 202 -17.34 13.01 4.75
CA ILE A 202 -17.21 12.08 3.60
C ILE A 202 -15.91 11.28 3.69
N ALA A 203 -14.83 11.89 4.19
CA ALA A 203 -13.53 11.24 4.36
C ALA A 203 -13.56 10.03 5.32
N SER A 204 -14.62 9.88 6.12
CA SER A 204 -14.80 8.79 7.08
C SER A 204 -15.54 7.56 6.56
N LEU A 205 -16.21 7.69 5.40
CA LEU A 205 -17.08 6.66 4.86
C LEU A 205 -16.36 5.58 4.05
N PRO A 206 -15.58 5.92 3.00
CA PRO A 206 -15.08 4.92 2.08
C PRO A 206 -13.90 4.15 2.67
N ASP A 207 -13.83 2.87 2.30
CA ASP A 207 -12.66 2.03 2.50
C ASP A 207 -11.66 2.22 1.34
N LEU A 208 -12.13 2.66 0.18
CA LEU A 208 -11.34 3.03 -1.00
C LEU A 208 -11.92 4.26 -1.70
N CYS A 209 -11.09 5.27 -1.94
CA CYS A 209 -11.39 6.38 -2.83
C CYS A 209 -10.55 6.26 -4.12
N ILE A 210 -11.21 6.29 -5.27
CA ILE A 210 -10.58 6.23 -6.59
C ILE A 210 -10.81 7.56 -7.27
N GLY A 211 -9.76 8.19 -7.80
CA GLY A 211 -9.86 9.46 -8.50
C GLY A 211 -9.20 9.44 -9.88
N THR A 212 -9.86 10.03 -10.86
CA THR A 212 -9.31 10.26 -12.22
C THR A 212 -9.20 11.76 -12.50
N SER A 213 -8.06 12.23 -13.01
CA SER A 213 -7.83 13.65 -13.36
C SER A 213 -8.16 14.59 -12.17
N VAL A 214 -9.00 15.60 -12.33
CA VAL A 214 -9.45 16.50 -11.24
C VAL A 214 -10.12 15.76 -10.07
N GLY A 215 -10.69 14.58 -10.31
CA GLY A 215 -11.20 13.70 -9.27
C GLY A 215 -10.07 13.15 -8.38
N ALA A 216 -8.89 12.88 -8.96
CA ALA A 216 -7.69 12.52 -8.20
C ALA A 216 -7.19 13.68 -7.34
N LEU A 217 -7.21 14.91 -7.86
CA LEU A 217 -6.85 16.10 -7.07
C LEU A 217 -7.79 16.27 -5.86
N SER A 218 -9.09 16.06 -6.09
CA SER A 218 -10.10 16.10 -5.03
C SER A 218 -9.87 14.98 -4.00
N ALA A 219 -9.54 13.76 -4.45
CA ALA A 219 -9.22 12.65 -3.57
C ALA A 219 -7.96 12.92 -2.72
N ILE A 220 -6.91 13.49 -3.33
CA ILE A 220 -5.70 13.89 -2.61
C ILE A 220 -6.06 14.93 -1.54
N ASP A 221 -6.76 16.00 -1.90
CA ASP A 221 -7.06 17.05 -0.94
C ASP A 221 -7.93 16.54 0.24
N ILE A 222 -9.00 15.80 -0.06
CA ILE A 222 -9.94 15.32 0.97
C ILE A 222 -9.33 14.21 1.84
N PHE A 223 -8.65 13.22 1.24
CA PHE A 223 -8.23 12.01 1.97
C PHE A 223 -6.76 12.02 2.37
N LEU A 224 -5.87 12.62 1.57
CA LEU A 224 -4.44 12.70 1.87
C LEU A 224 -4.13 13.90 2.76
N ASN A 225 -4.69 15.07 2.41
CA ASN A 225 -4.46 16.33 3.13
C ASN A 225 -5.52 16.59 4.22
N GLN A 226 -6.54 15.73 4.32
CA GLN A 226 -7.59 15.79 5.34
C GLN A 226 -8.41 17.10 5.29
N SER A 227 -8.48 17.74 4.11
CA SER A 227 -9.36 18.88 3.90
C SER A 227 -10.82 18.43 3.96
N SER A 228 -11.69 19.24 4.57
CA SER A 228 -13.13 19.04 4.46
C SER A 228 -13.59 19.20 3.01
N VAL A 229 -14.71 18.56 2.65
CA VAL A 229 -15.30 18.71 1.30
C VAL A 229 -15.61 20.17 1.00
N THR A 230 -16.04 20.93 2.01
CA THR A 230 -16.32 22.36 1.88
C THR A 230 -15.07 23.19 1.59
N GLN A 231 -13.94 22.90 2.25
CA GLN A 231 -12.66 23.55 1.95
C GLN A 231 -12.22 23.24 0.51
N CYS A 232 -12.29 21.97 0.11
CA CYS A 232 -11.96 21.54 -1.24
C CYS A 232 -12.84 22.25 -2.30
N PHE A 233 -14.16 22.31 -2.05
CA PHE A 233 -15.12 23.02 -2.91
C PHE A 233 -14.79 24.51 -3.06
N ASN A 234 -14.46 25.19 -1.96
CA ASN A 234 -14.17 26.62 -1.96
C ASN A 234 -12.82 26.95 -2.64
N ALA A 235 -11.83 26.07 -2.52
CA ALA A 235 -10.52 26.23 -3.18
C ALA A 235 -10.54 25.86 -4.67
N PHE A 236 -11.52 25.06 -5.12
CA PHE A 236 -11.57 24.54 -6.48
C PHE A 236 -11.60 25.61 -7.60
N PRO A 237 -12.33 26.74 -7.49
CA PRO A 237 -12.29 27.78 -8.52
C PRO A 237 -10.89 28.35 -8.76
N ASP A 238 -10.11 28.57 -7.71
CA ASP A 238 -8.75 29.10 -7.81
C ASP A 238 -7.81 28.04 -8.41
N LEU A 239 -7.96 26.78 -7.98
CA LEU A 239 -7.29 25.62 -8.56
C LEU A 239 -7.55 25.54 -10.07
N ALA A 240 -8.82 25.60 -10.48
CA ALA A 240 -9.24 25.52 -11.88
C ALA A 240 -8.66 26.68 -12.70
N ARG A 241 -8.68 27.91 -12.20
CA ARG A 241 -8.09 29.07 -12.90
C ARG A 241 -6.58 28.93 -13.09
N ASN A 242 -5.88 28.22 -12.20
CA ASN A 242 -4.45 27.99 -12.31
C ASN A 242 -4.10 26.81 -13.23
N ILE A 243 -4.92 25.75 -13.26
CA ILE A 243 -4.73 24.58 -14.15
C ILE A 243 -5.08 24.95 -15.60
N PHE A 244 -6.19 25.66 -15.81
CA PHE A 244 -6.72 25.94 -17.15
C PHE A 244 -6.28 27.30 -17.70
N ARG A 245 -5.09 27.78 -17.30
CA ARG A 245 -4.47 28.96 -17.92
C ARG A 245 -4.06 28.60 -19.34
N ARG A 246 -4.49 29.40 -20.32
CA ARG A 246 -4.10 29.19 -21.72
C ARG A 246 -2.60 29.44 -21.89
N SER A 247 -1.96 28.60 -22.70
CA SER A 247 -0.52 28.66 -23.00
C SER A 247 -0.10 29.94 -23.77
N SER A 248 -1.06 30.70 -24.32
CA SER A 248 -0.80 31.96 -25.01
C SER A 248 -1.85 33.02 -24.68
N GLU A 249 -1.39 34.20 -24.23
CA GLU A 249 -2.19 35.42 -24.04
C GLU A 249 -2.27 36.28 -25.31
N ILE A 250 -1.90 35.74 -26.48
CA ILE A 250 -1.93 36.51 -27.72
C ILE A 250 -3.40 36.72 -28.12
N PRO A 251 -3.90 37.97 -28.21
CA PRO A 251 -5.29 38.23 -28.58
C PRO A 251 -5.46 37.91 -30.07
N ILE A 252 -6.00 36.74 -30.37
CA ILE A 252 -6.28 36.33 -31.75
C ILE A 252 -7.54 37.06 -32.24
N PRO A 253 -7.46 37.86 -33.31
CA PRO A 253 -8.62 38.55 -33.88
C PRO A 253 -9.72 37.55 -34.28
N ARG A 254 -11.00 37.91 -34.08
CA ARG A 254 -12.17 37.04 -34.33
C ARG A 254 -12.18 36.39 -35.73
N CYS A 255 -11.62 37.07 -36.74
CA CYS A 255 -11.53 36.62 -38.12
C CYS A 255 -10.52 35.46 -38.34
N ILE A 256 -9.60 35.20 -37.42
CA ILE A 256 -8.49 34.23 -37.57
C ILE A 256 -8.68 33.01 -36.64
N ARG A 257 -9.82 32.93 -35.93
CA ARG A 257 -10.12 31.88 -34.93
C ARG A 257 -10.11 30.46 -35.51
N TRP A 258 -10.33 30.32 -36.81
CA TRP A 258 -10.29 29.05 -37.53
C TRP A 258 -8.85 28.55 -37.74
N PHE A 259 -7.87 29.46 -37.85
CA PHE A 259 -6.43 29.13 -37.93
C PHE A 259 -5.79 28.93 -36.54
N ALA A 260 -6.37 29.51 -35.48
CA ALA A 260 -5.90 29.33 -34.10
C ALA A 260 -5.89 27.85 -33.67
N SER A 261 -6.87 27.06 -34.15
CA SER A 261 -6.92 25.62 -33.92
C SER A 261 -5.70 24.89 -34.51
N ALA A 262 -5.14 25.38 -35.62
CA ALA A 262 -3.95 24.82 -36.26
C ALA A 262 -2.64 25.25 -35.57
N PHE A 263 -2.59 26.45 -34.98
CA PHE A 263 -1.44 26.89 -34.17
C PHE A 263 -1.32 26.12 -32.84
N ASN A 264 -2.44 25.60 -32.32
CA ASN A 264 -2.43 24.71 -31.16
C ASN A 264 -1.92 23.29 -31.47
N LEU A 265 -1.74 22.92 -32.76
CA LEU A 265 -1.08 21.66 -33.13
C LEU A 265 0.45 21.72 -32.99
N THR A 266 1.04 22.92 -32.94
CA THR A 266 2.50 23.09 -32.78
C THR A 266 2.93 23.25 -31.31
N THR A 267 1.98 23.29 -30.39
CA THR A 267 2.21 23.37 -28.94
C THR A 267 1.87 22.03 -28.29
N ASP A 268 2.72 21.51 -27.42
CA ASP A 268 2.56 20.21 -26.73
C ASP A 268 1.30 20.09 -25.84
N GLY A 269 0.46 21.13 -25.75
CA GLY A 269 -0.85 21.08 -25.09
C GLY A 269 -1.62 22.41 -25.15
N PHE A 270 -2.95 22.33 -25.01
CA PHE A 270 -3.85 23.49 -25.00
C PHE A 270 -3.69 24.37 -23.74
N TYR A 271 -3.17 23.79 -22.66
CA TYR A 271 -2.91 24.45 -21.38
C TYR A 271 -1.43 24.29 -21.01
N ASP A 272 -0.92 25.25 -20.25
CA ASP A 272 0.42 25.18 -19.71
C ASP A 272 0.52 24.09 -18.62
N SER A 273 1.47 23.16 -18.79
CA SER A 273 1.72 22.07 -17.85
C SER A 273 2.34 22.55 -16.53
N GLU A 274 2.95 23.75 -16.51
CA GLU A 274 3.60 24.31 -15.33
C GLU A 274 2.58 24.57 -14.21
N GLY A 275 1.39 25.08 -14.56
CA GLY A 275 0.29 25.33 -13.62
C GLY A 275 -0.13 24.08 -12.86
N LEU A 276 -0.38 22.98 -13.59
CA LEU A 276 -0.73 21.69 -12.99
C LEU A 276 0.42 21.10 -12.17
N SER A 277 1.65 21.17 -12.67
CA SER A 277 2.85 20.68 -11.97
C SER A 277 3.07 21.41 -10.65
N LYS A 278 2.92 22.75 -10.64
CA LYS A 278 3.05 23.57 -9.43
C LYS A 278 1.99 23.23 -8.40
N ILE A 279 0.74 23.02 -8.84
CA ILE A 279 -0.36 22.60 -7.97
C ILE A 279 -0.10 21.24 -7.35
N LEU A 280 0.33 20.26 -8.14
CA LEU A 280 0.63 18.91 -7.64
C LEU A 280 1.79 18.93 -6.62
N LYS A 281 2.84 19.72 -6.89
CA LYS A 281 3.97 19.92 -5.96
C LYS A 281 3.58 20.65 -4.68
N ALA A 282 2.58 21.53 -4.73
CA ALA A 282 2.05 22.21 -3.56
C ALA A 282 1.09 21.31 -2.75
N ALA A 283 0.31 20.48 -3.44
CA ALA A 283 -0.68 19.60 -2.83
C ALA A 283 -0.06 18.35 -2.20
N VAL A 284 1.07 17.87 -2.71
CA VAL A 284 1.78 16.69 -2.20
C VAL A 284 3.25 17.04 -1.97
N ILE A 285 3.73 16.81 -0.75
CA ILE A 285 5.14 17.04 -0.39
C ILE A 285 6.03 16.22 -1.33
N PRO A 286 7.09 16.79 -1.94
CA PRO A 286 7.92 16.09 -2.93
C PRO A 286 8.58 14.77 -2.44
N SER A 287 8.81 14.66 -1.13
CA SER A 287 9.36 13.45 -0.51
C SER A 287 8.33 12.33 -0.32
N ARG A 288 7.03 12.64 -0.36
CA ARG A 288 5.96 11.67 -0.17
C ARG A 288 5.88 10.71 -1.35
N ARG A 289 5.58 9.46 -1.06
CA ARG A 289 5.28 8.41 -2.05
C ARG A 289 3.84 7.93 -1.87
N MET A 290 3.27 7.31 -2.90
CA MET A 290 1.92 6.72 -2.81
C MET A 290 1.87 5.65 -1.71
N PHE A 291 2.91 4.81 -1.65
CA PHE A 291 3.12 3.85 -0.58
C PHE A 291 4.14 4.42 0.41
N ASP A 292 3.65 5.14 1.40
CA ASP A 292 4.45 5.73 2.48
C ASP A 292 3.74 5.53 3.82
N VAL A 293 4.39 5.94 4.90
CA VAL A 293 3.83 5.89 6.25
C VAL A 293 2.49 6.62 6.25
N ALA A 294 1.42 5.91 6.60
CA ALA A 294 0.10 6.49 6.65
C ALA A 294 0.12 7.67 7.63
N THR A 295 -0.05 8.88 7.12
CA THR A 295 -0.24 10.07 7.95
C THR A 295 -1.64 10.00 8.54
N ALA A 296 -1.76 9.32 9.68
CA ALA A 296 -2.83 9.42 10.66
C ALA A 296 -4.22 9.70 10.06
N ASN A 297 -4.67 8.92 9.08
CA ASN A 297 -6.08 8.92 8.76
C ASN A 297 -6.73 7.80 9.60
N PRO A 298 -7.37 8.12 10.74
CA PRO A 298 -8.04 7.11 11.56
C PRO A 298 -9.16 6.40 10.78
N THR A 299 -9.60 6.95 9.65
CA THR A 299 -10.66 6.37 8.82
C THR A 299 -10.17 5.22 7.96
N GLY A 300 -8.87 4.99 7.81
CA GLY A 300 -8.33 3.84 7.09
C GLY A 300 -8.67 3.77 5.59
N CYS A 301 -9.09 4.89 4.97
CA CYS A 301 -9.41 4.94 3.55
C CYS A 301 -8.15 4.77 2.69
N ARG A 302 -8.19 3.86 1.73
CA ARG A 302 -7.17 3.70 0.68
C ARG A 302 -7.43 4.69 -0.46
N ILE A 303 -6.37 5.15 -1.13
CA ILE A 303 -6.49 6.09 -2.25
C ILE A 303 -5.89 5.44 -3.51
N ALA A 304 -6.65 5.44 -4.59
CA ALA A 304 -6.20 5.05 -5.91
C ALA A 304 -6.29 6.24 -6.87
N ILE A 305 -5.22 6.47 -7.62
CA ILE A 305 -5.13 7.54 -8.62
C ILE A 305 -4.92 6.87 -9.98
N VAL A 306 -5.78 7.21 -10.94
CA VAL A 306 -5.72 6.63 -12.28
C VAL A 306 -4.83 7.50 -13.19
N ALA A 307 -3.84 6.86 -13.81
CA ALA A 307 -2.98 7.45 -14.84
C ALA A 307 -2.66 6.41 -15.91
N SER A 308 -2.49 6.86 -17.15
CA SER A 308 -2.09 6.03 -18.30
C SER A 308 -0.64 6.32 -18.68
N ARG A 309 0.06 5.29 -19.19
CA ARG A 309 1.36 5.49 -19.85
C ARG A 309 1.12 5.64 -21.35
N THR A 310 1.97 6.41 -22.00
CA THR A 310 1.92 6.63 -23.45
C THR A 310 2.54 5.47 -24.26
N SER A 311 3.15 4.50 -23.58
CA SER A 311 3.85 3.35 -24.18
C SER A 311 2.97 2.10 -24.35
N ASP A 312 1.70 2.17 -23.95
CA ASP A 312 0.71 1.10 -24.08
C ASP A 312 -0.20 1.38 -25.28
#